data_AF-J3F1R9-F1
#
_entry.id   AF-J3F1R9-F1
#
_cell.length_a   1.000
_cell.length_b   1.000
_cell.length_c   1.000
_cell.angle_alpha   90.00
_cell.angle_beta   90.00
_cell.angle_gamma   90.00
#
_symmetry.space_group_name_H-M   'P 1'
#
loop_
_entity.id
_entity.type
_entity.pdbx_description
1 polymer ?
#
loop_
_entity_poly.entity_id
_entity_poly.type
_entity_poly.pdbx_seq_one_letter_code
_entity_poly.pdbx_strand_id
1 'polypeptide(L)'
;MAGAGIPASTLVSTQDDTQDDSVTAAASRPHDPLDGSVSSRPAAAASMYKRALGALAGLALGDALGMPTQSMSPEQIRQHYNTITGLHDAVAEQPIAPSMPAGSITDDTEQAFLLAGLLVEGDGRIDPLRLAEALLSWEDDMRSRGSLDLLGPSTKRALERVRTGADPRRTGREGTTNGAAMRVTPVGIAFRLGTTGDGLAQAVHESCLVTHDTRQGFEAAGLIAAAVSAAIDGADAASALEAALSFVSAHPEEGHWTEKASVAARARLALETSRGLQGDALAEHLRTCVGTSVESAESVPCALVIVHEFARRPLAGLCFAAELGGDTDTIAAMAGAILGASAPDLLPVELVDQVLERSGLDLGPLCEALLAIRSAPSRLGRHV
;
A
#
# COMPACT_ATOMS: atom_id res chain seq x y z
N MET A 1 48.85 36.14 -44.22
CA MET A 1 48.71 35.28 -43.03
C MET A 1 49.02 33.85 -43.50
N ALA A 2 50.27 33.35 -43.54
CA ALA A 2 51.30 33.29 -42.48
C ALA A 2 50.69 32.65 -41.21
N GLY A 3 51.08 31.47 -40.70
CA GLY A 3 52.32 30.67 -40.88
C GLY A 3 53.09 30.63 -39.54
N ALA A 4 53.76 29.58 -39.05
CA ALA A 4 53.96 28.17 -39.49
C ALA A 4 53.64 27.21 -38.29
N GLY A 5 54.11 25.97 -38.11
CA GLY A 5 55.09 25.11 -38.81
C GLY A 5 55.20 23.70 -38.17
N ILE A 6 56.21 22.90 -38.56
CA ILE A 6 56.56 21.52 -38.11
C ILE A 6 58.06 21.26 -38.37
N PRO A 7 58.72 20.10 -38.07
CA PRO A 7 58.30 18.83 -37.43
C PRO A 7 59.01 18.63 -36.04
N ALA A 8 59.66 17.55 -35.54
CA ALA A 8 60.12 16.24 -36.06
C ALA A 8 60.44 15.18 -34.95
N SER A 9 61.05 14.05 -35.36
CA SER A 9 61.48 12.84 -34.60
C SER A 9 62.86 12.99 -33.90
N THR A 10 63.46 12.05 -33.14
CA THR A 10 63.95 10.67 -33.48
C THR A 10 64.53 10.04 -32.18
N LEU A 11 64.21 8.82 -31.68
CA LEU A 11 64.52 7.41 -32.07
C LEU A 11 65.98 6.92 -31.78
N VAL A 12 66.13 5.68 -31.26
CA VAL A 12 67.40 4.89 -31.01
C VAL A 12 68.21 5.35 -29.76
N SER A 13 68.95 4.56 -28.93
CA SER A 13 69.47 3.16 -28.88
C SER A 13 69.50 2.61 -27.41
N THR A 14 69.18 1.35 -27.07
CA THR A 14 70.01 0.10 -26.89
C THR A 14 71.07 0.03 -25.76
N GLN A 15 71.25 -1.19 -25.25
CA GLN A 15 72.21 -1.70 -24.23
C GLN A 15 71.78 -1.47 -22.76
N ASP A 16 71.64 -2.45 -21.85
CA ASP A 16 72.19 -3.82 -21.65
C ASP A 16 73.51 -3.85 -20.85
N ASP A 17 73.44 -4.16 -19.55
CA ASP A 17 74.38 -5.10 -18.89
C ASP A 17 73.92 -5.57 -17.49
N THR A 18 74.61 -6.61 -17.02
CA THR A 18 74.48 -7.58 -15.91
C THR A 18 74.56 -7.11 -14.43
N GLN A 19 74.03 -7.95 -13.53
CA GLN A 19 74.52 -8.30 -12.15
C GLN A 19 74.54 -7.20 -11.03
N ASP A 20 74.55 -7.49 -9.72
CA ASP A 20 74.33 -8.74 -8.95
C ASP A 20 73.77 -8.48 -7.51
N ASP A 21 73.30 -9.55 -6.87
CA ASP A 21 73.34 -9.92 -5.43
C ASP A 21 72.85 -9.00 -4.25
N SER A 22 72.56 -9.69 -3.13
CA SER A 22 72.57 -9.24 -1.72
C SER A 22 71.42 -8.38 -1.11
N VAL A 23 70.43 -9.11 -0.58
CA VAL A 23 69.77 -8.94 0.73
C VAL A 23 70.17 -7.73 1.60
N THR A 24 69.21 -6.83 1.88
CA THR A 24 69.04 -6.20 3.21
C THR A 24 67.55 -6.05 3.55
N ALA A 25 67.18 -6.28 4.81
CA ALA A 25 65.79 -6.18 5.27
C ALA A 25 65.50 -4.81 5.89
N ALA A 26 64.44 -4.14 5.42
CA ALA A 26 63.90 -2.93 6.02
C ALA A 26 62.39 -3.09 6.25
N ALA A 27 61.93 -2.93 7.49
CA ALA A 27 60.55 -3.19 7.87
C ALA A 27 59.60 -2.05 7.48
N SER A 28 58.80 -2.26 6.44
CA SER A 28 57.64 -1.43 6.12
C SER A 28 56.38 -2.03 6.73
N ARG A 29 55.55 -1.19 7.36
CA ARG A 29 54.34 -1.62 8.09
C ARG A 29 53.28 -2.15 7.12
N PRO A 30 52.54 -3.20 7.46
CA PRO A 30 51.29 -3.50 6.76
C PRO A 30 50.30 -2.34 7.00
N HIS A 31 49.61 -1.91 5.94
CA HIS A 31 48.41 -1.11 6.08
C HIS A 31 47.27 -2.02 6.53
N ASP A 32 46.63 -1.70 7.66
CA ASP A 32 45.35 -2.30 8.05
C ASP A 32 44.22 -1.70 7.19
N PRO A 33 43.45 -2.51 6.44
CA PRO A 33 42.18 -2.10 5.86
C PRO A 33 41.04 -2.38 6.86
N LEU A 34 41.12 -1.79 8.06
CA LEU A 34 40.02 -1.83 9.04
C LEU A 34 38.99 -0.72 8.75
N ASP A 35 38.45 -0.72 7.53
CA ASP A 35 37.18 -0.06 7.25
C ASP A 35 36.06 -0.96 7.80
N GLY A 36 35.77 -0.78 9.09
CA GLY A 36 34.83 -1.62 9.81
C GLY A 36 33.42 -1.44 9.26
N SER A 37 32.80 -2.54 8.82
CA SER A 37 31.42 -2.53 8.33
C SER A 37 30.43 -2.18 9.45
N VAL A 38 30.23 -0.87 9.65
CA VAL A 38 29.23 -0.31 10.56
C VAL A 38 27.89 -0.93 10.18
N SER A 39 27.35 -1.73 11.11
CA SER A 39 26.18 -2.58 10.85
C SER A 39 25.05 -1.77 10.23
N SER A 40 24.65 -2.08 9.01
CA SER A 40 23.56 -1.41 8.30
C SER A 40 22.17 -1.81 8.81
N ARG A 41 22.08 -2.88 9.62
CA ARG A 41 20.83 -3.40 10.16
C ARG A 41 20.00 -2.41 10.99
N PRO A 42 20.55 -1.58 11.90
CA PRO A 42 19.76 -0.62 12.66
C PRO A 42 19.16 0.48 11.77
N ALA A 43 19.92 0.96 10.76
CA ALA A 43 19.43 1.95 9.79
C ALA A 43 18.33 1.35 8.89
N ALA A 44 18.50 0.11 8.43
CA ALA A 44 17.48 -0.62 7.67
C ALA A 44 16.21 -0.88 8.51
N ALA A 45 16.35 -1.25 9.79
CA ALA A 45 15.23 -1.45 10.71
C ALA A 45 14.47 -0.15 10.98
N ALA A 46 15.17 0.97 11.24
CA ALA A 46 14.56 2.28 11.40
C ALA A 46 13.83 2.75 10.11
N SER A 47 14.39 2.44 8.93
CA SER A 47 13.75 2.70 7.64
C SER A 47 12.45 1.90 7.47
N MET A 48 12.48 0.58 7.71
CA MET A 48 11.27 -0.28 7.67
C MET A 48 10.20 0.20 8.65
N TYR A 49 10.59 0.55 9.89
CA TYR A 49 9.66 1.07 10.90
C TYR A 49 9.00 2.39 10.48
N LYS A 50 9.79 3.35 10.00
CA LYS A 50 9.27 4.63 9.50
C LYS A 50 8.31 4.46 8.31
N ARG A 51 8.59 3.50 7.43
CA ARG A 51 7.74 3.16 6.28
C ARG A 51 6.47 2.39 6.70
N ALA A 52 6.52 1.57 7.75
CA ALA A 52 5.34 0.92 8.32
C ALA A 52 4.41 1.94 9.00
N LEU A 53 4.97 2.88 9.77
CA LEU A 53 4.23 4.03 10.30
C LEU A 53 3.60 4.84 9.16
N GLY A 54 4.38 5.17 8.13
CA GLY A 54 3.90 5.87 6.95
C GLY A 54 2.77 5.15 6.21
N ALA A 55 2.79 3.81 6.17
CA ALA A 55 1.73 3.02 5.55
C ALA A 55 0.39 3.15 6.31
N LEU A 56 0.40 3.04 7.64
CA LEU A 56 -0.83 3.17 8.45
C LEU A 56 -1.29 4.63 8.60
N ALA A 57 -0.36 5.58 8.74
CA ALA A 57 -0.65 7.01 8.74
C ALA A 57 -1.22 7.49 7.41
N GLY A 58 -0.64 7.02 6.29
CA GLY A 58 -1.10 7.34 4.95
C GLY A 58 -2.47 6.74 4.64
N LEU A 59 -2.75 5.53 5.10
CA LEU A 59 -4.08 4.91 5.04
C LEU A 59 -5.12 5.79 5.74
N ALA A 60 -4.91 6.07 7.03
CA ALA A 60 -5.85 6.84 7.86
C ALA A 60 -6.03 8.29 7.38
N LEU A 61 -4.97 8.93 6.89
CA LEU A 61 -5.06 10.26 6.28
C LEU A 61 -5.84 10.25 4.96
N GLY A 62 -5.68 9.21 4.14
CA GLY A 62 -6.41 9.05 2.88
C GLY A 62 -7.91 8.89 3.11
N ASP A 63 -8.26 7.90 3.93
CA ASP A 63 -9.60 7.66 4.50
C ASP A 63 -10.24 8.98 4.98
N ALA A 64 -9.64 9.63 5.98
CA ALA A 64 -10.21 10.83 6.60
C ALA A 64 -10.25 12.08 5.70
N LEU A 65 -9.52 12.09 4.57
CA LEU A 65 -9.63 13.11 3.52
C LEU A 65 -10.79 12.83 2.54
N GLY A 66 -11.07 11.56 2.23
CA GLY A 66 -12.16 11.15 1.33
C GLY A 66 -13.51 10.94 2.01
N MET A 67 -13.52 10.73 3.33
CA MET A 67 -14.73 10.57 4.15
C MET A 67 -15.76 11.70 3.95
N PRO A 68 -15.42 13.00 3.89
CA PRO A 68 -16.41 14.06 3.69
C PRO A 68 -17.11 14.02 2.32
N THR A 69 -16.58 13.25 1.36
CA THR A 69 -17.01 13.24 -0.04
C THR A 69 -17.48 11.87 -0.55
N GLN A 70 -17.41 10.81 0.26
CA GLN A 70 -17.83 9.47 -0.16
C GLN A 70 -19.32 9.40 -0.54
N SER A 71 -19.63 8.57 -1.53
CA SER A 71 -20.94 8.46 -2.19
C SER A 71 -21.49 9.76 -2.82
N MET A 72 -20.73 10.86 -2.86
CA MET A 72 -21.16 12.12 -3.51
C MET A 72 -20.71 12.19 -4.97
N SER A 73 -21.49 12.87 -5.82
CA SER A 73 -21.07 13.22 -7.18
C SER A 73 -20.02 14.35 -7.19
N PRO A 74 -19.19 14.44 -8.23
CA PRO A 74 -18.25 15.57 -8.42
C PRO A 74 -18.91 16.96 -8.36
N GLU A 75 -20.17 17.06 -8.78
CA GLU A 75 -20.97 18.30 -8.75
C GLU A 75 -21.34 18.66 -7.32
N GLN A 76 -21.75 17.67 -6.51
CA GLN A 76 -22.05 17.88 -5.10
C GLN A 76 -20.78 18.27 -4.34
N ILE A 77 -19.66 17.59 -4.58
CA ILE A 77 -18.36 17.91 -3.95
C ILE A 77 -17.95 19.36 -4.29
N ARG A 78 -18.02 19.74 -5.57
CA ARG A 78 -17.75 21.13 -5.99
C ARG A 78 -18.72 22.15 -5.39
N GLN A 79 -19.99 21.80 -5.18
CA GLN A 79 -21.00 22.69 -4.57
C GLN A 79 -20.78 22.89 -3.06
N HIS A 80 -20.41 21.84 -2.33
CA HIS A 80 -20.26 21.88 -0.87
C HIS A 80 -18.87 22.32 -0.40
N TYR A 81 -17.80 21.92 -1.09
CA TYR A 81 -16.41 22.13 -0.64
C TYR A 81 -15.56 22.99 -1.58
N ASN A 82 -16.00 23.21 -2.83
CA ASN A 82 -15.27 23.88 -3.92
C ASN A 82 -13.94 23.20 -4.34
N THR A 83 -12.96 23.12 -3.45
CA THR A 83 -11.66 22.46 -3.68
C THR A 83 -11.14 21.87 -2.38
N ILE A 84 -10.87 20.57 -2.35
CA ILE A 84 -10.31 19.88 -1.18
C ILE A 84 -8.81 20.20 -1.10
N THR A 85 -8.36 20.68 0.06
CA THR A 85 -6.94 21.02 0.28
C THR A 85 -6.39 20.52 1.62
N GLY A 86 -7.24 19.86 2.42
CA GLY A 86 -6.96 19.31 3.73
C GLY A 86 -8.21 18.62 4.28
N LEU A 87 -8.25 18.37 5.58
CA LEU A 87 -9.39 17.73 6.25
C LEU A 87 -10.59 18.70 6.35
N HIS A 88 -11.79 18.22 6.04
CA HIS A 88 -13.04 18.98 6.13
C HIS A 88 -14.07 18.23 7.00
N ASP A 89 -14.97 18.95 7.66
CA ASP A 89 -16.16 18.33 8.28
C ASP A 89 -17.10 17.89 7.15
N ALA A 90 -17.71 16.70 7.27
CA ALA A 90 -18.75 16.26 6.35
C ALA A 90 -20.00 17.13 6.48
N VAL A 91 -20.63 17.50 5.35
CA VAL A 91 -21.88 18.26 5.37
C VAL A 91 -23.05 17.46 5.93
N ALA A 92 -24.15 18.13 6.29
CA ALA A 92 -25.34 17.49 6.82
C ALA A 92 -26.06 16.61 5.77
N GLU A 93 -25.81 16.89 4.49
CA GLU A 93 -26.32 16.17 3.32
C GLU A 93 -25.43 15.00 2.86
N GLN A 94 -24.33 14.70 3.56
CA GLN A 94 -23.44 13.59 3.21
C GLN A 94 -24.19 12.24 3.41
N PRO A 95 -24.19 11.30 2.43
CA PRO A 95 -25.15 10.18 2.43
C PRO A 95 -24.99 9.10 3.51
N ILE A 96 -23.79 8.93 4.07
CA ILE A 96 -23.36 7.83 4.94
C ILE A 96 -22.86 8.32 6.31
N ALA A 97 -22.09 9.41 6.31
CA ALA A 97 -21.45 10.02 7.48
C ALA A 97 -21.85 11.51 7.65
N PRO A 98 -23.16 11.85 7.71
CA PRO A 98 -23.62 13.24 7.79
C PRO A 98 -23.12 13.94 9.05
N SER A 99 -22.56 15.14 8.90
CA SER A 99 -21.98 15.94 10.00
C SER A 99 -20.80 15.29 10.74
N MET A 100 -20.15 14.28 10.15
CA MET A 100 -18.93 13.65 10.69
C MET A 100 -17.75 14.65 10.72
N PRO A 101 -17.04 14.81 11.86
CA PRO A 101 -15.97 15.81 11.98
C PRO A 101 -14.71 15.59 11.11
N ALA A 102 -14.00 16.69 10.83
CA ALA A 102 -12.76 16.72 10.06
C ALA A 102 -11.64 15.88 10.70
N GLY A 103 -11.19 14.84 10.00
CA GLY A 103 -10.18 13.90 10.49
C GLY A 103 -10.73 12.62 11.10
N SER A 104 -12.05 12.35 11.01
CA SER A 104 -12.62 11.05 11.39
C SER A 104 -12.35 10.02 10.30
N ILE A 105 -12.00 8.80 10.72
CA ILE A 105 -11.84 7.62 9.87
C ILE A 105 -13.16 6.87 9.59
N THR A 106 -13.15 5.97 8.61
CA THR A 106 -14.24 5.08 8.21
C THR A 106 -13.92 3.61 8.53
N ASP A 107 -14.69 2.68 7.96
CA ASP A 107 -14.44 1.25 8.08
C ASP A 107 -13.19 0.79 7.32
N ASP A 108 -12.63 1.60 6.41
CA ASP A 108 -11.31 1.40 5.80
C ASP A 108 -10.22 1.19 6.87
N THR A 109 -10.02 2.21 7.72
CA THR A 109 -9.00 2.16 8.77
C THR A 109 -9.43 1.28 9.93
N GLU A 110 -10.69 1.33 10.39
CA GLU A 110 -11.12 0.49 11.50
C GLU A 110 -11.00 -1.02 11.16
N GLN A 111 -11.37 -1.46 9.94
CA GLN A 111 -11.16 -2.86 9.53
C GLN A 111 -9.68 -3.19 9.27
N ALA A 112 -8.84 -2.23 8.89
CA ALA A 112 -7.39 -2.45 8.79
C ALA A 112 -6.77 -2.73 10.16
N PHE A 113 -7.12 -1.96 11.20
CA PHE A 113 -6.64 -2.18 12.56
C PHE A 113 -7.16 -3.50 13.14
N LEU A 114 -8.41 -3.86 12.86
CA LEU A 114 -8.99 -5.17 13.17
C LEU A 114 -8.19 -6.31 12.52
N LEU A 115 -7.86 -6.21 11.23
CA LEU A 115 -7.05 -7.22 10.53
C LEU A 115 -5.62 -7.31 11.08
N ALA A 116 -5.02 -6.16 11.44
CA ALA A 116 -3.71 -6.10 12.07
C ALA A 116 -3.70 -6.79 13.45
N GLY A 117 -4.73 -6.57 14.26
CA GLY A 117 -4.92 -7.26 15.54
C GLY A 117 -5.00 -8.77 15.38
N LEU A 118 -5.80 -9.26 14.43
CA LEU A 118 -5.92 -10.68 14.13
C LEU A 118 -4.60 -11.31 13.66
N LEU A 119 -3.82 -10.61 12.84
CA LEU A 119 -2.48 -11.05 12.41
C LEU A 119 -1.51 -11.20 13.59
N VAL A 120 -1.59 -10.29 14.58
CA VAL A 120 -0.76 -10.32 15.79
C VAL A 120 -1.21 -11.39 16.77
N GLU A 121 -2.54 -11.55 16.98
CA GLU A 121 -3.11 -12.68 17.77
C GLU A 121 -2.72 -14.04 17.17
N GLY A 122 -2.68 -14.15 15.84
CA GLY A 122 -2.44 -15.40 15.11
C GLY A 122 -1.00 -15.72 14.74
N ASP A 123 0.01 -14.98 15.26
CA ASP A 123 1.44 -15.15 14.91
C ASP A 123 1.67 -15.16 13.37
N GLY A 124 0.98 -14.25 12.68
CA GLY A 124 0.98 -14.10 11.22
C GLY A 124 -0.11 -14.85 10.46
N ARG A 125 -1.11 -15.46 11.13
CA ARG A 125 -2.19 -16.21 10.47
C ARG A 125 -3.56 -15.61 10.77
N ILE A 126 -4.47 -15.65 9.79
CA ILE A 126 -5.83 -15.10 9.94
C ILE A 126 -6.82 -16.28 9.93
N ASP A 127 -7.38 -16.62 11.10
CA ASP A 127 -8.46 -17.61 11.15
C ASP A 127 -9.75 -16.99 10.57
N PRO A 128 -10.35 -17.58 9.51
CA PRO A 128 -11.58 -17.06 8.91
C PRO A 128 -12.78 -17.07 9.87
N LEU A 129 -12.78 -17.88 10.93
CA LEU A 129 -13.81 -17.77 11.97
C LEU A 129 -13.59 -16.50 12.80
N ARG A 130 -12.36 -16.24 13.26
CA ARG A 130 -12.00 -15.05 14.05
C ARG A 130 -12.21 -13.75 13.25
N LEU A 131 -11.88 -13.75 11.97
CA LEU A 131 -12.17 -12.64 11.06
C LEU A 131 -13.68 -12.40 10.91
N ALA A 132 -14.49 -13.44 10.78
CA ALA A 132 -15.95 -13.30 10.71
C ALA A 132 -16.55 -12.81 12.04
N GLU A 133 -16.11 -13.36 13.18
CA GLU A 133 -16.50 -12.90 14.53
C GLU A 133 -16.17 -11.42 14.75
N ALA A 134 -14.95 -11.01 14.42
CA ALA A 134 -14.49 -9.64 14.60
C ALA A 134 -15.29 -8.65 13.72
N LEU A 135 -15.48 -8.96 12.44
CA LEU A 135 -16.25 -8.11 11.52
C LEU A 135 -17.74 -8.00 11.93
N LEU A 136 -18.34 -9.08 12.44
CA LEU A 136 -19.70 -9.06 12.99
C LEU A 136 -19.80 -8.21 14.26
N SER A 137 -18.84 -8.36 15.19
CA SER A 137 -18.80 -7.56 16.42
C SER A 137 -18.56 -6.07 16.15
N TRP A 138 -17.79 -5.76 15.10
CA TRP A 138 -17.57 -4.40 14.63
C TRP A 138 -18.84 -3.79 14.01
N GLU A 139 -19.60 -4.53 13.19
CA GLU A 139 -20.87 -4.05 12.64
C GLU A 139 -21.91 -3.80 13.74
N ASP A 140 -22.02 -4.71 14.71
CA ASP A 140 -22.93 -4.56 15.84
C ASP A 140 -22.56 -3.36 16.74
N ASP A 141 -21.26 -3.06 16.90
CA ASP A 141 -20.76 -1.85 17.57
C ASP A 141 -21.09 -0.57 16.78
N MET A 142 -20.79 -0.50 15.48
CA MET A 142 -21.14 0.65 14.61
C MET A 142 -22.63 1.00 14.70
N ARG A 143 -23.49 -0.02 14.66
CA ARG A 143 -24.94 0.12 14.79
C ARG A 143 -25.34 0.58 16.20
N SER A 144 -24.58 0.24 17.23
CA SER A 144 -24.78 0.76 18.60
C SER A 144 -24.38 2.23 18.74
N ARG A 145 -23.35 2.66 18.01
CA ARG A 145 -22.92 4.07 17.89
C ARG A 145 -23.89 4.94 17.05
N GLY A 146 -24.89 4.31 16.42
CA GLY A 146 -25.88 4.97 15.57
C GLY A 146 -25.46 5.14 14.11
N SER A 147 -24.31 4.60 13.72
CA SER A 147 -23.88 4.58 12.31
C SER A 147 -24.60 3.45 11.56
N LEU A 148 -25.05 3.73 10.34
CA LEU A 148 -25.87 2.82 9.54
C LEU A 148 -25.30 2.70 8.12
N ASP A 149 -25.21 1.45 7.65
CA ASP A 149 -24.74 1.08 6.31
C ASP A 149 -23.25 1.30 5.94
N LEU A 150 -22.36 1.41 6.94
CA LEU A 150 -20.89 1.29 6.78
C LEU A 150 -20.39 -0.11 6.35
N LEU A 151 -21.20 -0.93 5.66
CA LEU A 151 -20.73 -2.21 5.11
C LEU A 151 -20.98 -2.26 3.61
N GLY A 152 -19.88 -2.16 2.86
CA GLY A 152 -19.85 -2.44 1.43
C GLY A 152 -20.54 -3.78 1.07
N PRO A 153 -21.25 -3.85 -0.07
CA PRO A 153 -22.29 -4.85 -0.30
C PRO A 153 -21.79 -6.30 -0.29
N SER A 154 -20.55 -6.55 -0.69
CA SER A 154 -19.94 -7.89 -0.61
C SER A 154 -19.73 -8.35 0.84
N THR A 155 -19.17 -7.49 1.69
CA THR A 155 -18.95 -7.79 3.11
C THR A 155 -20.29 -8.02 3.80
N LYS A 156 -21.26 -7.11 3.62
CA LYS A 156 -22.62 -7.23 4.16
C LYS A 156 -23.26 -8.57 3.80
N ARG A 157 -23.28 -8.92 2.51
CA ARG A 157 -23.82 -10.20 2.01
C ARG A 157 -23.08 -11.43 2.54
N ALA A 158 -21.77 -11.34 2.74
CA ALA A 158 -20.98 -12.42 3.30
C ALA A 158 -21.28 -12.63 4.81
N LEU A 159 -21.33 -11.55 5.59
CA LEU A 159 -21.59 -11.60 7.02
C LEU A 159 -23.05 -11.97 7.36
N GLU A 160 -24.02 -11.55 6.54
CA GLU A 160 -25.41 -12.06 6.60
C GLU A 160 -25.44 -13.58 6.45
N ARG A 161 -24.67 -14.15 5.52
CA ARG A 161 -24.56 -15.61 5.36
C ARG A 161 -23.93 -16.26 6.60
N VAL A 162 -22.89 -15.66 7.22
CA VAL A 162 -22.33 -16.15 8.49
C VAL A 162 -23.39 -16.11 9.62
N ARG A 163 -24.15 -15.02 9.76
CA ARG A 163 -25.27 -14.92 10.74
C ARG A 163 -26.32 -16.01 10.55
N THR A 164 -26.54 -16.51 9.32
CA THR A 164 -27.42 -17.66 9.04
C THR A 164 -26.76 -19.04 9.22
N GLY A 165 -25.52 -19.12 9.71
CA GLY A 165 -24.81 -20.37 10.01
C GLY A 165 -24.00 -20.95 8.85
N ALA A 166 -23.67 -20.17 7.82
CA ALA A 166 -22.74 -20.61 6.77
C ALA A 166 -21.29 -20.61 7.26
N ASP A 167 -20.49 -21.60 6.83
CA ASP A 167 -19.04 -21.65 7.06
C ASP A 167 -18.34 -20.41 6.46
N PRO A 168 -17.64 -19.58 7.25
CA PRO A 168 -16.94 -18.40 6.78
C PRO A 168 -15.95 -18.66 5.64
N ARG A 169 -15.41 -19.88 5.54
CA ARG A 169 -14.49 -20.31 4.43
C ARG A 169 -15.17 -20.39 3.06
N ARG A 170 -16.46 -20.05 2.98
CA ARG A 170 -17.31 -20.21 1.80
C ARG A 170 -18.23 -19.01 1.55
N THR A 171 -18.19 -17.98 2.39
CA THR A 171 -19.07 -16.80 2.27
C THR A 171 -18.54 -15.75 1.31
N GLY A 172 -17.21 -15.59 1.18
CA GLY A 172 -16.62 -14.54 0.35
C GLY A 172 -16.66 -14.76 -1.17
N ARG A 173 -17.15 -15.91 -1.64
CA ARG A 173 -16.98 -16.43 -3.04
C ARG A 173 -17.69 -15.66 -4.14
N GLU A 174 -18.35 -14.55 -3.79
CA GLU A 174 -19.08 -13.67 -4.70
C GLU A 174 -18.72 -12.19 -4.45
N GLY A 175 -17.79 -11.92 -3.52
CA GLY A 175 -17.39 -10.57 -3.17
C GLY A 175 -16.39 -10.01 -4.17
N THR A 176 -16.77 -8.93 -4.84
CA THR A 176 -15.99 -8.31 -5.94
C THR A 176 -15.68 -6.83 -5.71
N THR A 177 -16.27 -6.24 -4.67
CA THR A 177 -15.90 -4.91 -4.17
C THR A 177 -14.52 -4.91 -3.51
N ASN A 178 -13.99 -3.73 -3.26
CA ASN A 178 -12.65 -3.46 -2.72
C ASN A 178 -12.48 -3.70 -1.20
N GLY A 179 -13.53 -4.09 -0.47
CA GLY A 179 -13.53 -4.21 0.99
C GLY A 179 -12.52 -5.21 1.60
N ALA A 180 -11.84 -6.03 0.79
CA ALA A 180 -10.65 -6.77 1.23
C ALA A 180 -9.35 -5.99 1.02
N ALA A 181 -9.24 -5.18 -0.03
CA ALA A 181 -8.05 -4.42 -0.40
C ALA A 181 -7.84 -3.19 0.47
N MET A 182 -8.91 -2.48 0.84
CA MET A 182 -8.81 -1.29 1.71
C MET A 182 -8.09 -1.59 3.03
N ARG A 183 -8.43 -2.73 3.64
CA ARG A 183 -7.94 -3.16 4.95
C ARG A 183 -6.65 -3.97 4.91
N VAL A 184 -6.07 -4.23 3.73
CA VAL A 184 -4.97 -5.21 3.56
C VAL A 184 -3.59 -4.68 3.95
N THR A 185 -3.43 -3.37 4.13
CA THR A 185 -2.15 -2.70 4.47
C THR A 185 -1.31 -3.41 5.54
N PRO A 186 -1.88 -3.95 6.65
CA PRO A 186 -1.12 -4.70 7.65
C PRO A 186 -0.45 -5.98 7.12
N VAL A 187 -1.06 -6.67 6.16
CA VAL A 187 -0.48 -7.86 5.51
C VAL A 187 0.78 -7.46 4.74
N GLY A 188 0.74 -6.33 4.02
CA GLY A 188 1.90 -5.78 3.32
C GLY A 188 3.05 -5.40 4.26
N ILE A 189 2.75 -4.94 5.48
CA ILE A 189 3.75 -4.67 6.52
C ILE A 189 4.30 -5.99 7.10
N ALA A 190 3.43 -6.97 7.37
CA ALA A 190 3.81 -8.22 8.03
C ALA A 190 4.56 -9.23 7.12
N PHE A 191 4.37 -9.19 5.80
CA PHE A 191 4.94 -10.18 4.89
C PHE A 191 5.86 -9.60 3.82
N ARG A 192 6.98 -10.28 3.54
CA ARG A 192 7.91 -9.94 2.45
C ARG A 192 7.54 -10.64 1.15
N LEU A 193 7.57 -9.87 0.07
CA LEU A 193 7.59 -10.37 -1.31
C LEU A 193 8.75 -11.36 -1.56
N GLY A 194 8.51 -12.32 -2.46
CA GLY A 194 9.54 -13.25 -2.95
C GLY A 194 10.11 -14.22 -1.91
N THR A 195 9.46 -14.40 -0.76
CA THR A 195 9.91 -15.33 0.28
C THR A 195 9.55 -16.78 -0.04
N THR A 196 10.44 -17.70 0.32
CA THR A 196 10.22 -19.15 0.17
C THR A 196 8.97 -19.57 0.95
N GLY A 197 8.01 -20.20 0.26
CA GLY A 197 6.73 -20.62 0.82
C GLY A 197 5.60 -19.59 0.69
N ASP A 198 5.84 -18.46 0.02
CA ASP A 198 4.81 -17.52 -0.46
C ASP A 198 3.81 -17.04 0.61
N GLY A 199 4.35 -16.68 1.78
CA GLY A 199 3.56 -16.23 2.92
C GLY A 199 2.72 -14.98 2.64
N LEU A 200 3.09 -14.15 1.65
CA LEU A 200 2.31 -12.98 1.25
C LEU A 200 1.01 -13.39 0.54
N ALA A 201 1.05 -14.28 -0.46
CA ALA A 201 -0.18 -14.76 -1.10
C ALA A 201 -1.08 -15.50 -0.12
N GLN A 202 -0.49 -16.33 0.75
CA GLN A 202 -1.24 -17.00 1.82
C GLN A 202 -1.97 -15.99 2.73
N ALA A 203 -1.28 -14.98 3.26
CA ALA A 203 -1.88 -14.00 4.15
C ALA A 203 -2.91 -13.10 3.44
N VAL A 204 -2.70 -12.78 2.16
CA VAL A 204 -3.69 -12.09 1.32
C VAL A 204 -4.94 -12.96 1.15
N HIS A 205 -4.82 -14.23 0.78
CA HIS A 205 -5.97 -15.13 0.62
C HIS A 205 -6.73 -15.32 1.93
N GLU A 206 -6.05 -15.52 3.05
CA GLU A 206 -6.68 -15.64 4.38
C GLU A 206 -7.45 -14.35 4.78
N SER A 207 -6.94 -13.16 4.41
CA SER A 207 -7.65 -11.87 4.64
C SER A 207 -8.89 -11.66 3.75
N CYS A 208 -8.90 -12.30 2.58
CA CYS A 208 -10.00 -12.26 1.62
C CYS A 208 -11.11 -13.27 1.94
N LEU A 209 -10.73 -14.47 2.38
CA LEU A 209 -11.53 -15.71 2.42
C LEU A 209 -12.97 -15.58 2.96
N VAL A 210 -13.19 -14.74 3.99
CA VAL A 210 -14.52 -14.55 4.59
C VAL A 210 -15.47 -13.74 3.71
N THR A 211 -14.95 -12.79 2.92
CA THR A 211 -15.73 -11.69 2.33
C THR A 211 -15.54 -11.48 0.83
N HIS A 212 -14.36 -11.78 0.30
CA HIS A 212 -13.94 -11.56 -1.08
C HIS A 212 -13.01 -12.71 -1.56
N ASP A 213 -13.42 -13.97 -1.32
CA ASP A 213 -12.78 -15.22 -1.80
C ASP A 213 -12.93 -15.38 -3.32
N THR A 214 -12.60 -14.34 -4.08
CA THR A 214 -12.71 -14.24 -5.53
C THR A 214 -11.38 -13.85 -6.15
N ARG A 215 -11.19 -14.10 -7.46
CA ARG A 215 -10.03 -13.61 -8.20
C ARG A 215 -9.90 -12.10 -8.07
N GLN A 216 -11.00 -11.37 -8.19
CA GLN A 216 -11.01 -9.92 -8.05
C GLN A 216 -10.60 -9.47 -6.65
N GLY A 217 -11.07 -10.14 -5.59
CA GLY A 217 -10.67 -9.88 -4.21
C GLY A 217 -9.19 -10.14 -3.96
N PHE A 218 -8.66 -11.28 -4.43
CA PHE A 218 -7.24 -11.60 -4.34
C PHE A 218 -6.37 -10.64 -5.16
N GLU A 219 -6.73 -10.34 -6.42
CA GLU A 219 -6.00 -9.38 -7.26
C GLU A 219 -5.98 -7.99 -6.60
N ALA A 220 -7.12 -7.51 -6.08
CA ALA A 220 -7.26 -6.22 -5.43
C ALA A 220 -6.39 -6.12 -4.17
N ALA A 221 -6.57 -7.05 -3.23
CA ALA A 221 -5.83 -7.08 -1.97
C ALA A 221 -4.34 -7.37 -2.19
N GLY A 222 -4.02 -8.24 -3.15
CA GLY A 222 -2.66 -8.56 -3.55
C GLY A 222 -1.91 -7.37 -4.14
N LEU A 223 -2.56 -6.53 -4.95
CA LEU A 223 -1.94 -5.30 -5.48
C LEU A 223 -1.53 -4.34 -4.36
N ILE A 224 -2.44 -4.04 -3.42
CA ILE A 224 -2.15 -3.11 -2.32
C ILE A 224 -1.11 -3.71 -1.35
N ALA A 225 -1.28 -4.97 -0.93
CA ALA A 225 -0.37 -5.63 0.01
C ALA A 225 1.07 -5.77 -0.55
N ALA A 226 1.21 -6.11 -1.83
CA ALA A 226 2.52 -6.22 -2.47
C ALA A 226 3.18 -4.85 -2.69
N ALA A 227 2.42 -3.82 -3.07
CA ALA A 227 2.94 -2.46 -3.20
C ALA A 227 3.45 -1.93 -1.83
N VAL A 228 2.65 -2.10 -0.77
CA VAL A 228 3.08 -1.78 0.60
C VAL A 228 4.32 -2.59 0.99
N SER A 229 4.35 -3.92 0.80
CA SER A 229 5.53 -4.75 1.11
C SER A 229 6.79 -4.29 0.39
N ALA A 230 6.71 -4.02 -0.92
CA ALA A 230 7.85 -3.54 -1.70
C ALA A 230 8.36 -2.21 -1.13
N ALA A 231 7.43 -1.31 -0.80
CA ALA A 231 7.76 -0.03 -0.20
C ALA A 231 8.37 -0.18 1.20
N ILE A 232 7.91 -1.10 2.07
CA ILE A 232 8.54 -1.37 3.39
C ILE A 232 10.01 -1.80 3.23
N ASP A 233 10.32 -2.71 2.31
CA ASP A 233 11.70 -3.15 2.05
C ASP A 233 12.54 -2.10 1.28
N GLY A 234 11.98 -0.93 0.97
CA GLY A 234 12.70 0.27 0.55
C GLY A 234 12.38 0.81 -0.85
N ALA A 235 11.44 0.20 -1.58
CA ALA A 235 11.06 0.66 -2.92
C ALA A 235 10.51 2.10 -2.94
N ASP A 236 10.58 2.73 -4.11
CA ASP A 236 9.78 3.90 -4.44
C ASP A 236 8.42 3.48 -5.02
N ALA A 237 7.51 4.45 -5.19
CA ALA A 237 6.14 4.18 -5.64
C ALA A 237 6.08 3.51 -7.02
N ALA A 238 6.98 3.84 -7.94
CA ALA A 238 6.99 3.23 -9.28
C ALA A 238 7.41 1.75 -9.22
N SER A 239 8.47 1.46 -8.47
CA SER A 239 8.99 0.12 -8.25
C SER A 239 8.01 -0.73 -7.43
N ALA A 240 7.30 -0.14 -6.47
CA ALA A 240 6.25 -0.79 -5.69
C ALA A 240 5.04 -1.21 -6.56
N LEU A 241 4.61 -0.35 -7.49
CA LEU A 241 3.55 -0.68 -8.46
C LEU A 241 3.96 -1.80 -9.42
N GLU A 242 5.21 -1.79 -9.92
CA GLU A 242 5.72 -2.88 -10.77
C GLU A 242 5.82 -4.22 -10.01
N ALA A 243 6.30 -4.19 -8.77
CA ALA A 243 6.35 -5.37 -7.90
C ALA A 243 4.95 -5.92 -7.60
N ALA A 244 3.96 -5.06 -7.35
CA ALA A 244 2.58 -5.45 -7.11
C ALA A 244 1.92 -6.10 -8.34
N LEU A 245 2.05 -5.48 -9.51
CA LEU A 245 1.56 -6.03 -10.77
C LEU A 245 2.22 -7.37 -11.09
N SER A 246 3.50 -7.52 -10.78
CA SER A 246 4.25 -8.77 -10.98
C SER A 246 3.83 -9.87 -10.01
N PHE A 247 3.64 -9.54 -8.72
CA PHE A 247 3.17 -10.45 -7.68
C PHE A 247 1.80 -11.05 -8.03
N VAL A 248 0.82 -10.22 -8.39
CA VAL A 248 -0.53 -10.74 -8.73
C VAL A 248 -0.50 -11.55 -10.03
N SER A 249 0.35 -11.18 -10.99
CA SER A 249 0.51 -11.95 -12.25
C SER A 249 1.16 -13.32 -12.05
N ALA A 250 1.80 -13.59 -10.91
CA ALA A 250 2.34 -14.90 -10.57
C ALA A 250 1.30 -15.86 -9.96
N HIS A 251 0.14 -15.35 -9.54
CA HIS A 251 -0.91 -16.10 -8.82
C HIS A 251 -2.28 -16.07 -9.54
N PRO A 252 -2.36 -16.43 -10.85
CA PRO A 252 -3.56 -16.22 -11.68
C PRO A 252 -4.77 -17.10 -11.34
N GLU A 253 -4.60 -18.12 -10.49
CA GLU A 253 -5.63 -19.08 -10.12
C GLU A 253 -6.18 -18.88 -8.69
N GLU A 254 -5.67 -17.90 -7.94
CA GLU A 254 -6.09 -17.64 -6.56
C GLU A 254 -7.48 -17.00 -6.48
N GLY A 255 -8.32 -17.50 -5.56
CA GLY A 255 -9.71 -17.07 -5.38
C GLY A 255 -10.70 -17.61 -6.44
N HIS A 256 -11.99 -17.59 -6.11
CA HIS A 256 -13.04 -18.08 -7.00
C HIS A 256 -13.28 -17.18 -8.23
N TRP A 257 -13.60 -17.78 -9.37
CA TRP A 257 -13.99 -17.06 -10.58
C TRP A 257 -15.34 -16.35 -10.40
N THR A 258 -15.46 -15.13 -10.93
CA THR A 258 -16.72 -14.38 -11.12
C THR A 258 -16.73 -13.75 -12.52
N GLU A 259 -17.88 -13.26 -12.97
CA GLU A 259 -18.07 -12.62 -14.28
C GLU A 259 -17.45 -11.21 -14.41
N LYS A 260 -16.89 -10.65 -13.33
CA LYS A 260 -16.26 -9.32 -13.34
C LYS A 260 -14.91 -9.31 -14.07
N ALA A 261 -14.47 -8.14 -14.51
CA ALA A 261 -13.14 -7.95 -15.08
C ALA A 261 -12.01 -8.27 -14.08
N SER A 262 -10.82 -8.62 -14.60
CA SER A 262 -9.60 -8.71 -13.78
C SER A 262 -9.16 -7.31 -13.33
N VAL A 263 -8.94 -7.17 -12.03
CA VAL A 263 -8.44 -5.95 -11.39
C VAL A 263 -7.01 -5.68 -11.83
N ALA A 264 -6.18 -6.72 -11.96
CA ALA A 264 -4.81 -6.59 -12.46
C ALA A 264 -4.77 -6.12 -13.93
N ALA A 265 -5.67 -6.63 -14.78
CA ALA A 265 -5.79 -6.16 -16.17
C ALA A 265 -6.28 -4.70 -16.25
N ARG A 266 -7.29 -4.33 -15.44
CA ARG A 266 -7.79 -2.95 -15.35
C ARG A 266 -6.73 -1.98 -14.81
N ALA A 267 -5.94 -2.39 -13.82
CA ALA A 267 -4.83 -1.60 -13.28
C ALA A 267 -3.76 -1.30 -14.33
N ARG A 268 -3.35 -2.31 -15.12
CA ARG A 268 -2.40 -2.12 -16.23
C ARG A 268 -2.95 -1.14 -17.27
N LEU A 269 -4.23 -1.29 -17.66
CA LEU A 269 -4.88 -0.40 -18.63
C LEU A 269 -5.02 1.03 -18.11
N ALA A 270 -5.37 1.22 -16.83
CA ALA A 270 -5.47 2.53 -16.20
C ALA A 270 -4.11 3.25 -16.19
N LEU A 271 -3.04 2.57 -15.73
CA LEU A 271 -1.66 3.07 -15.68
C LEU A 271 -1.02 3.29 -17.07
N GLU A 272 -1.58 2.70 -18.13
CA GLU A 272 -1.19 2.99 -19.51
C GLU A 272 -1.94 4.18 -20.10
N THR A 273 -3.26 4.23 -19.91
CA THR A 273 -4.14 5.24 -20.53
C THR A 273 -4.13 6.59 -19.81
N SER A 274 -3.74 6.65 -18.53
CA SER A 274 -3.59 7.91 -17.79
C SER A 274 -2.30 8.68 -18.10
N ARG A 275 -1.37 8.10 -18.87
CA ARG A 275 -0.01 8.64 -19.05
C ARG A 275 -0.01 10.04 -19.66
N GLY A 276 0.53 11.00 -18.91
CA GLY A 276 0.62 12.40 -19.33
C GLY A 276 -0.67 13.21 -19.16
N LEU A 277 -1.76 12.60 -18.65
CA LEU A 277 -2.93 13.35 -18.20
C LEU A 277 -2.64 14.01 -16.85
N GLN A 278 -3.25 15.18 -16.61
CA GLN A 278 -3.04 16.01 -15.42
C GLN A 278 -4.36 16.72 -15.06
N GLY A 279 -4.55 17.03 -13.77
CA GLY A 279 -5.69 17.84 -13.29
C GLY A 279 -7.04 17.34 -13.79
N ASP A 280 -7.88 18.25 -14.29
CA ASP A 280 -9.22 17.94 -14.82
C ASP A 280 -9.21 16.82 -15.87
N ALA A 281 -8.21 16.77 -16.75
CA ALA A 281 -8.11 15.73 -17.79
C ALA A 281 -7.81 14.34 -17.21
N LEU A 282 -7.07 14.28 -16.10
CA LEU A 282 -6.86 13.04 -15.35
C LEU A 282 -8.12 12.65 -14.58
N ALA A 283 -8.78 13.62 -13.91
CA ALA A 283 -10.00 13.37 -13.15
C ALA A 283 -11.15 12.86 -14.04
N GLU A 284 -11.32 13.45 -15.22
CA GLU A 284 -12.32 13.02 -16.20
C GLU A 284 -12.01 11.61 -16.74
N HIS A 285 -10.75 11.32 -17.07
CA HIS A 285 -10.33 9.98 -17.50
C HIS A 285 -10.54 8.91 -16.42
N LEU A 286 -10.26 9.24 -15.15
CA LEU A 286 -10.51 8.34 -14.03
C LEU A 286 -12.01 8.07 -13.87
N ARG A 287 -12.86 9.11 -13.87
CA ARG A 287 -14.33 8.96 -13.78
C ARG A 287 -14.94 8.18 -14.96
N THR A 288 -14.47 8.41 -16.18
CA THR A 288 -15.11 7.89 -17.40
C THR A 288 -14.55 6.59 -17.95
N CYS A 289 -13.24 6.33 -17.82
CA CYS A 289 -12.57 5.15 -18.39
C CYS A 289 -12.12 4.13 -17.33
N VAL A 290 -11.79 4.58 -16.12
CA VAL A 290 -11.31 3.72 -15.01
C VAL A 290 -12.43 3.35 -14.03
N GLY A 291 -13.34 4.28 -13.75
CA GLY A 291 -14.36 4.16 -12.72
C GLY A 291 -13.82 4.55 -11.33
N THR A 292 -14.75 4.95 -10.45
CA THR A 292 -14.46 5.42 -9.08
C THR A 292 -15.47 4.86 -8.07
N SER A 293 -15.94 3.63 -8.28
CA SER A 293 -16.87 2.95 -7.38
C SER A 293 -16.20 1.86 -6.53
N VAL A 294 -16.95 1.37 -5.53
CA VAL A 294 -16.61 0.24 -4.64
C VAL A 294 -16.20 -1.05 -5.37
N GLU A 295 -16.45 -1.19 -6.67
CA GLU A 295 -15.97 -2.34 -7.47
C GLU A 295 -14.43 -2.35 -7.54
N SER A 296 -13.80 -3.46 -7.16
CA SER A 296 -12.32 -3.56 -7.15
C SER A 296 -11.69 -3.23 -8.49
N ALA A 297 -12.38 -3.56 -9.59
CA ALA A 297 -11.95 -3.36 -10.97
C ALA A 297 -12.00 -1.89 -11.44
N GLU A 298 -12.35 -0.98 -10.53
CA GLU A 298 -12.42 0.47 -10.72
C GLU A 298 -11.58 1.22 -9.69
N SER A 299 -11.91 1.09 -8.39
CA SER A 299 -11.26 1.82 -7.29
C SER A 299 -9.78 1.47 -7.11
N VAL A 300 -9.37 0.20 -7.17
CA VAL A 300 -7.95 -0.17 -7.06
C VAL A 300 -7.14 0.38 -8.25
N PRO A 301 -7.52 0.17 -9.53
CA PRO A 301 -6.90 0.85 -10.66
C PRO A 301 -6.81 2.38 -10.52
N CYS A 302 -7.85 3.02 -9.97
CA CYS A 302 -7.86 4.46 -9.71
C CYS A 302 -6.79 4.85 -8.68
N ALA A 303 -6.77 4.19 -7.52
CA ALA A 303 -5.78 4.39 -6.46
C ALA A 303 -4.35 4.20 -6.97
N LEU A 304 -4.07 3.18 -7.79
CA LEU A 304 -2.74 2.95 -8.35
C LEU A 304 -2.30 4.06 -9.33
N VAL A 305 -3.22 4.66 -10.09
CA VAL A 305 -2.93 5.83 -10.92
C VAL A 305 -2.62 7.06 -10.07
N ILE A 306 -3.34 7.28 -8.97
CA ILE A 306 -3.07 8.35 -8.00
C ILE A 306 -1.68 8.16 -7.38
N VAL A 307 -1.31 6.94 -6.97
CA VAL A 307 0.03 6.60 -6.47
C VAL A 307 1.11 6.93 -7.50
N HIS A 308 0.89 6.59 -8.77
CA HIS A 308 1.85 6.85 -9.85
C HIS A 308 2.10 8.35 -10.08
N GLU A 309 1.02 9.13 -10.20
CA GLU A 309 1.09 10.57 -10.48
C GLU A 309 1.59 11.38 -9.27
N PHE A 310 1.02 11.12 -8.09
CA PHE A 310 1.24 11.95 -6.90
C PHE A 310 2.36 11.40 -5.99
N ALA A 311 3.19 10.48 -6.47
CA ALA A 311 4.36 9.90 -5.78
C ALA A 311 5.29 10.94 -5.11
N ARG A 312 5.37 12.15 -5.65
CA ARG A 312 6.18 13.27 -5.13
C ARG A 312 5.38 14.35 -4.40
N ARG A 313 4.06 14.17 -4.27
CA ARG A 313 3.08 15.15 -3.77
C ARG A 313 1.92 14.47 -3.00
N PRO A 314 2.16 13.59 -1.99
CA PRO A 314 1.11 12.70 -1.49
C PRO A 314 -0.20 13.38 -1.09
N LEU A 315 -0.16 14.44 -0.26
CA LEU A 315 -1.35 15.18 0.14
C LEU A 315 -2.17 15.70 -1.07
N ALA A 316 -1.51 16.20 -2.11
CA ALA A 316 -2.21 16.66 -3.32
C ALA A 316 -2.90 15.51 -4.07
N GLY A 317 -2.37 14.28 -4.00
CA GLY A 317 -3.01 13.09 -4.55
C GLY A 317 -4.19 12.60 -3.72
N LEU A 318 -4.12 12.70 -2.39
CA LEU A 318 -5.21 12.34 -1.49
C LEU A 318 -6.36 13.34 -1.56
N CYS A 319 -6.07 14.64 -1.61
CA CYS A 319 -7.07 15.68 -1.87
C CYS A 319 -7.70 15.52 -3.27
N PHE A 320 -6.89 15.22 -4.29
CA PHE A 320 -7.40 14.93 -5.64
C PHE A 320 -8.32 13.69 -5.65
N ALA A 321 -7.97 12.63 -4.92
CA ALA A 321 -8.82 11.45 -4.74
C ALA A 321 -10.15 11.81 -4.08
N ALA A 322 -10.14 12.64 -3.02
CA ALA A 322 -11.32 13.16 -2.36
C ALA A 322 -12.24 14.00 -3.30
N GLU A 323 -11.71 14.55 -4.38
CA GLU A 323 -12.48 15.29 -5.40
C GLU A 323 -13.03 14.42 -6.54
N LEU A 324 -12.64 13.14 -6.64
CA LEU A 324 -13.04 12.30 -7.78
C LEU A 324 -14.53 11.96 -7.78
N GLY A 325 -15.17 11.86 -6.61
CA GLY A 325 -16.56 11.44 -6.45
C GLY A 325 -16.78 9.94 -6.61
N GLY A 326 -17.82 9.44 -5.94
CA GLY A 326 -18.00 8.01 -5.70
C GLY A 326 -17.29 7.57 -4.42
N ASP A 327 -16.40 6.59 -4.55
CA ASP A 327 -15.76 5.84 -3.46
C ASP A 327 -14.44 6.48 -3.00
N THR A 328 -14.52 7.72 -2.50
CA THR A 328 -13.40 8.64 -2.39
C THR A 328 -12.46 8.38 -1.22
N ASP A 329 -12.98 7.97 -0.07
CA ASP A 329 -12.23 7.46 1.07
C ASP A 329 -11.46 6.20 0.71
N THR A 330 -12.12 5.16 0.21
CA THR A 330 -11.41 3.90 -0.08
C THR A 330 -10.32 4.06 -1.15
N ILE A 331 -10.57 4.85 -2.20
CA ILE A 331 -9.55 5.18 -3.21
C ILE A 331 -8.38 5.98 -2.59
N ALA A 332 -8.68 6.96 -1.72
CA ALA A 332 -7.65 7.76 -1.05
C ALA A 332 -6.86 6.94 -0.01
N ALA A 333 -7.52 6.09 0.77
CA ALA A 333 -6.92 5.23 1.79
C ALA A 333 -5.92 4.25 1.15
N MET A 334 -6.33 3.53 0.10
CA MET A 334 -5.46 2.61 -0.64
C MET A 334 -4.26 3.33 -1.30
N ALA A 335 -4.48 4.53 -1.86
CA ALA A 335 -3.40 5.33 -2.42
C ALA A 335 -2.44 5.84 -1.33
N GLY A 336 -2.98 6.32 -0.21
CA GLY A 336 -2.25 6.85 0.93
C GLY A 336 -1.38 5.81 1.61
N ALA A 337 -1.86 4.57 1.75
CA ALA A 337 -1.08 3.45 2.27
C ALA A 337 0.21 3.22 1.46
N ILE A 338 0.12 3.21 0.12
CA ILE A 338 1.28 2.99 -0.75
C ILE A 338 2.18 4.24 -0.82
N LEU A 339 1.60 5.44 -0.92
CA LEU A 339 2.35 6.70 -0.94
C LEU A 339 3.14 6.90 0.37
N GLY A 340 2.50 6.70 1.52
CA GLY A 340 3.11 6.81 2.84
C GLY A 340 4.14 5.73 3.13
N ALA A 341 3.94 4.49 2.65
CA ALA A 341 4.97 3.45 2.71
C ALA A 341 6.19 3.77 1.81
N SER A 342 5.96 4.42 0.66
CA SER A 342 7.00 4.72 -0.34
C SER A 342 7.83 5.96 0.00
N ALA A 343 7.18 6.98 0.57
CA ALA A 343 7.76 8.28 0.87
C ALA A 343 7.19 8.88 2.17
N PRO A 344 7.44 8.27 3.35
CA PRO A 344 6.88 8.71 4.63
C PRO A 344 7.26 10.16 5.00
N ASP A 345 8.42 10.64 4.54
CA ASP A 345 8.88 12.03 4.70
C ASP A 345 8.06 13.07 3.91
N LEU A 346 7.11 12.66 3.07
CA LEU A 346 6.25 13.53 2.28
C LEU A 346 4.79 13.54 2.75
N LEU A 347 4.48 12.89 3.89
CA LEU A 347 3.17 13.02 4.55
C LEU A 347 3.12 14.32 5.39
N PRO A 348 1.98 15.04 5.40
CA PRO A 348 1.79 16.23 6.24
C PRO A 348 1.59 15.83 7.71
N VAL A 349 2.61 16.02 8.52
CA VAL A 349 2.64 15.59 9.95
C VAL A 349 1.45 16.16 10.71
N GLU A 350 1.13 17.44 10.52
CA GLU A 350 0.06 18.13 11.25
C GLU A 350 -1.35 17.57 10.94
N LEU A 351 -1.58 17.04 9.73
CA LEU A 351 -2.86 16.41 9.38
C LEU A 351 -2.88 14.93 9.81
N VAL A 352 -1.74 14.24 9.78
CA VAL A 352 -1.61 12.87 10.33
C VAL A 352 -1.90 12.89 11.82
N ASP A 353 -1.26 13.79 12.58
CA ASP A 353 -1.46 13.93 14.02
C ASP A 353 -2.93 14.25 14.35
N GLN A 354 -3.59 15.15 13.61
CA GLN A 354 -5.02 15.44 13.77
C GLN A 354 -5.92 14.19 13.59
N VAL A 355 -5.63 13.33 12.61
CA VAL A 355 -6.40 12.09 12.37
C VAL A 355 -6.15 11.06 13.48
N LEU A 356 -4.88 10.88 13.89
CA LEU A 356 -4.51 9.92 14.93
C LEU A 356 -5.05 10.34 16.31
N GLU A 357 -4.97 11.63 16.65
CA GLU A 357 -5.55 12.18 17.90
C GLU A 357 -7.07 12.04 17.93
N ARG A 358 -7.78 12.36 16.84
CA ARG A 358 -9.24 12.20 16.79
C ARG A 358 -9.67 10.74 16.91
N SER A 359 -8.94 9.85 16.22
CA SER A 359 -9.27 8.43 16.13
C SER A 359 -8.74 7.60 17.31
N GLY A 360 -7.91 8.19 18.18
CA GLY A 360 -7.31 7.52 19.33
C GLY A 360 -6.29 6.43 18.96
N LEU A 361 -5.67 6.54 17.78
CA LEU A 361 -4.80 5.49 17.21
C LEU A 361 -3.33 5.67 17.58
N ASP A 362 -2.77 4.70 18.31
CA ASP A 362 -1.32 4.53 18.43
C ASP A 362 -0.79 3.55 17.37
N LEU A 363 -0.04 4.08 16.40
CA LEU A 363 0.55 3.29 15.33
C LEU A 363 1.75 2.46 15.79
N GLY A 364 2.47 2.90 16.83
CA GLY A 364 3.82 2.42 17.15
C GLY A 364 3.86 0.93 17.51
N PRO A 365 3.16 0.49 18.57
CA PRO A 365 3.11 -0.92 18.98
C PRO A 365 2.61 -1.84 17.88
N LEU A 366 1.69 -1.38 17.04
CA LEU A 366 1.14 -2.16 15.93
C LEU A 366 2.16 -2.35 14.81
N CYS A 367 2.89 -1.29 14.43
CA CYS A 367 4.00 -1.38 13.48
C CYS A 367 5.14 -2.26 14.02
N GLU A 368 5.48 -2.19 15.31
CA GLU A 368 6.48 -3.08 15.92
C GLU A 368 6.04 -4.55 15.85
N ALA A 369 4.78 -4.87 16.19
CA ALA A 369 4.26 -6.23 16.16
C ALA A 369 4.19 -6.82 14.74
N LEU A 370 3.71 -6.04 13.76
CA LEU A 370 3.69 -6.47 12.36
C LEU A 370 5.11 -6.66 11.80
N LEU A 371 6.07 -5.81 12.15
CA LEU A 371 7.47 -5.97 11.74
C LEU A 371 8.20 -7.10 12.49
N ALA A 372 7.74 -7.50 13.66
CA ALA A 372 8.19 -8.73 14.33
C ALA A 372 7.76 -9.97 13.52
N ILE A 373 6.52 -10.03 13.02
CA ILE A 373 6.08 -11.06 12.08
C ILE A 373 6.95 -11.04 10.81
N ARG A 374 7.17 -9.85 10.21
CA ARG A 374 8.05 -9.67 9.03
C ARG A 374 9.48 -10.17 9.28
N SER A 375 9.94 -10.15 10.53
CA SER A 375 11.31 -10.51 10.91
C SER A 375 11.46 -11.95 11.41
N ALA A 376 10.36 -12.68 11.59
CA ALA A 376 10.39 -14.08 11.98
C ALA A 376 11.00 -14.95 10.86
N PRO A 377 11.84 -15.96 11.18
CA PRO A 377 12.22 -16.98 10.21
C PRO A 377 10.99 -17.74 9.73
N SER A 378 10.83 -17.95 8.42
CA SER A 378 9.67 -18.62 7.82
C SER A 378 9.42 -19.99 8.46
N ARG A 379 8.42 -20.07 9.36
CA ARG A 379 8.11 -21.31 10.11
C ARG A 379 7.38 -22.37 9.27
N LEU A 380 7.35 -22.22 7.94
CA LEU A 380 6.79 -23.17 6.97
C LEU A 380 7.68 -24.41 6.79
N GLY A 381 8.03 -25.05 7.90
CA GLY A 381 8.74 -26.31 7.95
C GLY A 381 7.78 -27.49 7.79
N ARG A 382 7.54 -27.90 6.53
CA ARG A 382 7.00 -29.23 6.15
C ARG A 382 5.82 -29.77 6.97
N HIS A 383 4.60 -29.52 6.48
CA HIS A 383 3.62 -30.61 6.47
C HIS A 383 3.84 -31.43 5.19
N VAL A 384 3.90 -32.75 5.36
CA VAL A 384 4.08 -33.79 4.32
C VAL A 384 2.88 -34.72 4.40
#